data_AF-A0A357M4Z3-F1
#
_entry.id   AF-A0A357M4Z3-F1
#
_cell.length_a   1.000
_cell.length_b   1.000
_cell.length_c   1.000
_cell.angle_alpha   90.00
_cell.angle_beta   90.00
_cell.angle_gamma   90.00
#
_symmetry.space_group_name_H-M   'P 1'
#
loop_
_entity.id
_entity.type
_entity.pdbx_description
1 polymer ?
#
loop_
_entity_poly.entity_id
_entity_poly.type
_entity_poly.pdbx_seq_one_letter_code
_entity_poly.pdbx_strand_id
1 'polypeptide(L)'
;HLTGIIDRRLDGVDPAQMAERADVVFTATPSGVSAKLVPQLLEVGLKVVDLSGDFRLKDGAEYEHWYKHTAPADEYLEQAVYGLCEVFGERVAGVDFISNPG
;
A
#
# COMPACT_ATOMS: atom_id res chain seq x y z
N HIS A 1 -27.14 2.22 -9.01
CA HIS A 1 -27.98 1.04 -8.68
C HIS A 1 -27.09 -0.01 -8.03
N LEU A 2 -27.49 -0.55 -6.87
CA LEU A 2 -26.86 -1.73 -6.28
C LEU A 2 -27.60 -2.97 -6.80
N THR A 3 -26.87 -3.93 -7.38
CA THR A 3 -27.46 -5.17 -7.92
C THR A 3 -26.67 -6.37 -7.39
N GLY A 4 -27.37 -7.28 -6.71
CA GLY A 4 -26.75 -8.44 -6.06
C GLY A 4 -26.18 -8.10 -4.68
N ILE A 5 -26.47 -8.95 -3.70
CA ILE A 5 -25.79 -8.97 -2.40
C ILE A 5 -25.11 -10.31 -2.31
N ILE A 6 -23.79 -10.28 -2.15
CA ILE A 6 -23.00 -11.48 -1.91
C ILE A 6 -22.80 -11.57 -0.41
N ASP A 7 -23.39 -12.59 0.22
CA ASP A 7 -23.15 -12.91 1.62
C ASP A 7 -22.01 -13.93 1.72
N ARG A 8 -20.79 -13.42 1.72
CA ARG A 8 -19.58 -14.21 2.00
C ARG A 8 -18.89 -13.63 3.22
N ARG A 9 -18.31 -14.51 4.03
CA ARG A 9 -17.42 -14.08 5.10
C ARG A 9 -16.15 -13.49 4.48
N LEU A 10 -15.70 -12.39 5.04
CA LEU A 10 -14.39 -11.84 4.72
C LEU A 10 -13.33 -12.73 5.36
N ASP A 11 -12.32 -13.08 4.58
CA ASP A 11 -11.13 -13.74 5.09
C ASP A 11 -10.35 -12.75 5.97
N GLY A 12 -9.58 -13.28 6.92
CA GLY A 12 -8.62 -12.49 7.68
C GLY A 12 -7.47 -12.02 6.81
N VAL A 13 -6.71 -11.05 7.30
CA VAL A 13 -5.49 -10.59 6.63
C VAL A 13 -4.33 -11.51 7.03
N ASP A 14 -3.95 -12.39 6.11
CA ASP A 14 -2.80 -13.30 6.22
C ASP A 14 -1.97 -13.20 4.92
N PRO A 15 -0.81 -12.52 4.95
CA PRO A 15 0.00 -12.31 3.76
C PRO A 15 0.39 -13.60 3.03
N ALA A 16 0.72 -14.67 3.76
CA ALA A 16 1.14 -15.93 3.15
C ALA A 16 -0.02 -16.58 2.38
N GLN A 17 -1.22 -16.63 2.98
CA GLN A 17 -2.42 -17.16 2.30
C GLN A 17 -2.87 -16.27 1.14
N MET A 18 -2.67 -14.95 1.25
CA MET A 18 -2.98 -14.02 0.17
C MET A 18 -2.05 -14.23 -1.03
N ALA A 19 -0.76 -14.48 -0.81
CA ALA A 19 0.23 -14.76 -1.85
C ALA A 19 -0.07 -16.05 -2.65
N GLU A 20 -0.79 -17.00 -2.08
CA GLU A 20 -1.24 -18.21 -2.79
C GLU A 20 -2.36 -17.93 -3.81
N ARG A 21 -3.07 -16.80 -3.68
CA ARG A 21 -4.34 -16.53 -4.39
C ARG A 21 -4.35 -15.21 -5.15
N ALA A 22 -3.38 -14.34 -4.93
CA ALA A 22 -3.30 -13.01 -5.53
C ALA A 22 -1.86 -12.69 -5.94
N ASP A 23 -1.73 -11.94 -7.04
CA ASP A 23 -0.46 -11.36 -7.48
C ASP A 23 -0.31 -9.90 -7.01
N VAL A 24 -1.44 -9.22 -6.79
CA VAL A 24 -1.52 -7.78 -6.49
C VAL A 24 -2.52 -7.53 -5.37
N VAL A 25 -2.16 -6.64 -4.43
CA VAL A 25 -3.00 -6.21 -3.32
C VAL A 25 -3.19 -4.69 -3.35
N PHE A 26 -4.43 -4.26 -3.16
CA PHE A 26 -4.77 -2.86 -2.93
C PHE A 26 -5.03 -2.65 -1.43
N THR A 27 -4.22 -1.83 -0.76
CA THR A 27 -4.47 -1.47 0.64
C THR A 27 -5.32 -0.22 0.71
N ALA A 28 -6.64 -0.41 0.93
CA ALA A 28 -7.60 0.65 1.19
C ALA A 28 -7.82 0.83 2.72
N THR A 29 -6.72 0.78 3.46
CA THR A 29 -6.70 0.84 4.92
C THR A 29 -6.56 2.28 5.43
N PRO A 30 -7.01 2.57 6.66
CA PRO A 30 -6.71 3.85 7.32
C PRO A 30 -5.19 4.09 7.40
N SER A 31 -4.79 5.36 7.46
CA SER A 31 -3.40 5.73 7.71
C SER A 31 -2.90 5.14 9.04
N GLY A 32 -1.63 4.79 9.10
CA GLY A 32 -0.95 4.09 10.19
C GLY A 32 -1.12 2.57 10.15
N VAL A 33 -2.12 2.04 9.42
CA VAL A 33 -2.32 0.59 9.23
C VAL A 33 -1.45 0.08 8.08
N SER A 34 -1.42 0.82 6.96
CA SER A 34 -0.61 0.43 5.79
C SER A 34 0.88 0.38 6.12
N ALA A 35 1.38 1.32 6.93
CA ALA A 35 2.77 1.35 7.41
C ALA A 35 3.24 0.01 8.03
N LYS A 36 2.33 -0.77 8.61
CA LYS A 36 2.61 -2.07 9.23
C LYS A 36 2.31 -3.24 8.29
N LEU A 37 1.28 -3.15 7.48
CA LEU A 37 0.79 -4.24 6.65
C LEU A 37 1.60 -4.40 5.36
N VAL A 38 1.92 -3.29 4.69
CA VAL A 38 2.60 -3.31 3.39
C VAL A 38 3.95 -4.02 3.42
N PRO A 39 4.84 -3.82 4.42
CA PRO A 39 6.07 -4.59 4.55
C PRO A 39 5.85 -6.11 4.45
N GLN A 40 4.87 -6.61 5.21
CA GLN A 40 4.57 -8.05 5.27
C GLN A 40 4.03 -8.60 3.94
N LEU A 41 3.32 -7.77 3.17
CA LEU A 41 2.82 -8.14 1.84
C LEU A 41 3.97 -8.19 0.83
N LEU A 42 4.88 -7.21 0.85
CA LEU A 42 6.05 -7.17 -0.03
C LEU A 42 7.01 -8.34 0.26
N GLU A 43 7.22 -8.68 1.53
CA GLU A 43 8.08 -9.79 1.97
C GLU A 43 7.64 -11.15 1.42
N VAL A 44 6.33 -11.36 1.23
CA VAL A 44 5.78 -12.60 0.62
C VAL A 44 5.70 -12.53 -0.90
N GLY A 45 6.25 -11.47 -1.52
CA GLY A 45 6.34 -11.31 -2.97
C GLY A 45 5.10 -10.75 -3.65
N LEU A 46 4.14 -10.22 -2.88
CA LEU A 46 2.97 -9.54 -3.45
C LEU A 46 3.33 -8.15 -3.96
N LYS A 47 2.69 -7.73 -5.05
CA LYS A 47 2.73 -6.34 -5.50
C LYS A 47 1.69 -5.53 -4.76
N VAL A 48 2.04 -4.33 -4.31
CA VAL A 48 1.17 -3.51 -3.47
C VAL A 48 0.89 -2.16 -4.12
N VAL A 49 -0.40 -1.81 -4.18
CA VAL A 49 -0.87 -0.45 -4.46
C VAL A 49 -1.55 0.07 -3.19
N ASP A 50 -0.90 1.00 -2.49
CA ASP A 50 -1.43 1.58 -1.27
C ASP A 50 -2.25 2.83 -1.54
N LEU A 51 -3.53 2.82 -1.17
CA LEU A 51 -4.42 3.97 -1.30
C LEU A 51 -4.36 4.89 -0.08
N SER A 52 -3.65 4.49 0.98
CA SER A 52 -3.44 5.32 2.16
C SER A 52 -2.46 6.47 1.90
N GLY A 53 -2.19 7.26 2.95
CA GLY A 53 -1.18 8.31 2.93
C GLY A 53 0.21 7.88 3.40
N ASP A 54 0.37 6.64 3.88
CA ASP A 54 1.51 6.23 4.72
C ASP A 54 2.86 6.32 4.02
N PHE A 55 2.90 6.14 2.70
CA PHE A 55 4.14 6.08 1.92
C PHE A 55 4.23 7.17 0.85
N ARG A 56 3.37 8.20 0.93
CA ARG A 56 3.37 9.31 -0.04
C ARG A 56 4.55 10.25 0.12
N LEU A 57 4.96 10.47 1.36
CA LEU A 57 6.06 11.36 1.73
C LEU A 57 7.34 10.56 1.89
N LYS A 58 8.43 11.02 1.28
CA LYS A 58 9.74 10.38 1.37
C LYS A 58 10.49 10.72 2.65
N ASP A 59 10.13 11.84 3.28
CA ASP A 59 10.70 12.27 4.55
C ASP A 59 9.80 11.79 5.71
N GLY A 60 10.35 10.91 6.55
CA GLY A 60 9.68 10.41 7.74
C GLY A 60 9.30 11.52 8.72
N ALA A 61 10.11 12.58 8.86
CA ALA A 61 9.78 13.70 9.73
C ALA A 61 8.59 14.52 9.21
N GLU A 62 8.48 14.70 7.88
CA GLU A 62 7.28 15.31 7.28
C GLU A 62 6.05 14.43 7.50
N TYR A 63 6.19 13.10 7.34
CA TYR A 63 5.11 12.17 7.63
C TYR A 63 4.63 12.30 9.08
N GLU A 64 5.53 12.21 10.06
CA GLU A 64 5.18 12.32 11.48
C GLU A 64 4.52 13.68 11.79
N HIS A 65 5.00 14.75 11.15
CA HIS A 65 4.42 16.08 11.31
C HIS A 65 2.96 16.13 10.86
N TRP A 66 2.60 15.56 9.71
CA TRP A 66 1.24 15.64 9.15
C TRP A 66 0.31 14.55 9.66
N TYR A 67 0.80 13.31 9.74
CA TYR A 67 -0.02 12.12 10.03
C TYR A 67 -0.09 11.76 11.51
N LYS A 68 0.79 12.33 12.36
CA LYS A 68 0.82 12.08 13.82
C LYS A 68 0.97 10.59 14.18
N HIS A 69 1.58 9.83 13.28
CA HIS A 69 1.95 8.42 13.44
C HIS A 69 3.45 8.29 13.24
N THR A 70 4.07 7.26 13.83
CA THR A 70 5.47 6.91 13.54
C THR A 70 5.63 6.61 12.05
N ALA A 71 6.65 7.17 11.43
CA ALA A 71 6.94 6.94 10.02
C ALA A 71 7.17 5.45 9.71
N PRO A 72 6.81 4.97 8.51
CA PRO A 72 7.33 3.72 7.99
C PRO A 72 8.86 3.74 7.95
N ALA A 73 9.49 2.56 7.93
CA ALA A 73 10.94 2.48 7.80
C ALA A 73 11.39 3.09 6.46
N ASP A 74 12.55 3.77 6.49
CA ASP A 74 13.09 4.51 5.34
C ASP A 74 13.21 3.65 4.08
N GLU A 75 13.53 2.36 4.22
CA GLU A 75 13.61 1.42 3.09
C GLU A 75 12.30 1.33 2.29
N TYR A 76 11.15 1.31 2.98
CA TYR A 76 9.84 1.24 2.34
C TYR A 76 9.39 2.61 1.83
N LEU A 77 9.75 3.68 2.55
CA LEU A 77 9.54 5.04 2.07
C LEU A 77 10.30 5.26 0.77
N GLU A 78 11.56 4.83 0.65
CA GLU A 78 12.37 4.92 -0.56
C GLU A 78 11.82 4.05 -1.69
N GLN A 79 11.42 2.81 -1.39
CA GLN A 79 10.88 1.85 -2.36
C GLN A 79 9.56 2.31 -2.99
N ALA A 80 8.67 2.97 -2.24
CA ALA A 80 7.34 3.36 -2.72
C ALA A 80 7.39 4.34 -3.90
N VAL A 81 6.83 4.01 -5.06
CA VAL A 81 6.69 5.00 -6.15
C VAL A 81 5.36 5.73 -6.02
N TYR A 82 5.39 7.07 -6.04
CA TYR A 82 4.16 7.85 -6.03
C TYR A 82 3.43 7.69 -7.37
N GLY A 83 2.22 7.11 -7.33
CA GLY A 83 1.46 6.63 -8.48
C GLY A 83 0.78 7.70 -9.35
N LEU A 84 1.30 8.94 -9.38
CA LEU A 84 0.80 9.97 -10.29
C LEU A 84 1.36 9.74 -11.70
N CYS A 85 0.67 8.92 -12.48
CA CYS A 85 1.15 8.38 -13.76
C CYS A 85 1.55 9.47 -14.78
N GLU A 86 0.90 10.63 -14.78
CA GLU A 86 1.23 11.76 -15.67
C GLU A 86 2.62 12.34 -15.38
N VAL A 87 3.11 12.19 -14.15
CA VAL A 87 4.40 12.75 -13.70
C VAL A 87 5.46 11.65 -13.54
N PHE A 88 5.03 10.45 -13.11
CA PHE A 88 5.93 9.37 -12.71
C PHE A 88 5.71 8.06 -13.48
N GLY A 89 4.96 8.07 -14.59
CA GLY A 89 4.57 6.86 -15.32
C GLY A 89 5.74 5.93 -15.69
N GLU A 90 6.87 6.48 -16.13
CA GLU A 90 8.07 5.68 -16.41
C GLU A 90 8.68 5.03 -15.16
N ARG A 91 8.56 5.67 -14.00
CA ARG A 91 9.08 5.17 -12.72
C ARG A 91 8.16 4.11 -12.10
N VAL A 92 6.89 4.09 -12.47
CA VAL A 92 5.91 3.09 -12.01
C VAL A 92 6.06 1.77 -12.78
N ALA A 93 6.65 1.80 -13.98
CA ALA A 93 6.81 0.60 -14.79
C ALA A 93 7.74 -0.42 -14.11
N GLY A 94 7.19 -1.60 -13.79
CA GLY A 94 7.96 -2.73 -13.26
C GLY A 94 8.28 -2.68 -11.77
N VAL A 95 7.72 -1.71 -11.02
CA VAL A 95 7.88 -1.67 -9.56
C VAL A 95 6.80 -2.47 -8.86
N ASP A 96 7.15 -3.05 -7.72
CA ASP A 96 6.23 -3.87 -6.93
C ASP A 96 5.49 -3.08 -5.84
N PHE A 97 5.85 -1.81 -5.62
CA PHE A 97 5.22 -0.98 -4.60
C PHE A 97 4.90 0.44 -5.09
N ILE A 98 3.60 0.76 -5.08
CA ILE A 98 3.05 2.05 -5.50
C ILE A 98 2.29 2.67 -4.32
N SER A 99 2.60 3.92 -3.99
CA SER A 99 1.75 4.76 -3.12
C SER A 99 0.84 5.62 -4.00
N ASN A 100 -0.45 5.30 -4.00
CA ASN A 100 -1.45 5.97 -4.83
C ASN A 100 -1.72 7.40 -4.30
N PRO A 101 -1.82 8.40 -5.19
CA PRO A 101 -2.26 9.75 -4.82
C PRO A 101 -3.61 9.78 -4.08
N GLY A 102 -3.83 10.89 -3.38
CA GLY A 102 -5.12 11.19 -2.73
C GLY A 102 -6.14 11.81 -3.67
#